data_AF-A0AAV6B1A5-F1
#
_entry.id   AF-A0AAV6B1A5-F1
#
_cell.length_a   1.000
_cell.length_b   1.000
_cell.length_c   1.000
_cell.angle_alpha   90.00
_cell.angle_beta   90.00
_cell.angle_gamma   90.00
#
_symmetry.space_group_name_H-M   'P 1'
#
loop_
_entity.id
_entity.type
_entity.pdbx_description
1 polymer ?
#
loop_
_entity_poly.entity_id
_entity_poly.type
_entity_poly.pdbx_seq_one_letter_code
_entity_poly.pdbx_strand_id
1 'polypeptide(L)'
;MTETEKSVLDTLLELERAIEAMPQTTPKPNLLPLFTRLDELTRRLPLTSDPTLLHYLHKKSYQKARLFLEGREADNARGNCHGHVDEQGRPWRAERSAASPTTKDGGGTPTAC
;
A
#
# COMPACT_ATOMS: atom_id res chain seq x y z
N MET A 1 -24.02 4.83 1.70
CA MET A 1 -23.39 3.50 1.85
C MET A 1 -24.39 2.41 1.54
N THR A 2 -24.16 1.65 0.45
CA THR A 2 -24.96 0.51 0.01
C THR A 2 -24.72 -0.74 0.88
N GLU A 3 -25.54 -1.78 0.73
CA GLU A 3 -25.35 -3.05 1.44
C GLU A 3 -24.04 -3.76 1.05
N THR A 4 -23.67 -3.70 -0.24
CA THR A 4 -22.39 -4.24 -0.72
C THR A 4 -21.20 -3.47 -0.12
N GLU A 5 -21.27 -2.13 -0.08
CA GLU A 5 -20.22 -1.32 0.56
C GLU A 5 -20.09 -1.63 2.05
N LYS A 6 -21.22 -1.82 2.77
CA LYS A 6 -21.21 -2.26 4.18
C LYS A 6 -20.52 -3.60 4.36
N SER A 7 -20.81 -4.56 3.48
CA SER A 7 -20.17 -5.88 3.50
C SER A 7 -18.67 -5.79 3.22
N VAL A 8 -18.25 -4.89 2.32
CA VAL A 8 -16.82 -4.60 2.07
C VAL A 8 -16.18 -4.05 3.33
N LEU A 9 -16.76 -3.03 3.96
CA LEU A 9 -16.22 -2.44 5.20
C LEU A 9 -16.09 -3.47 6.32
N ASP A 10 -17.12 -4.28 6.55
CA ASP A 10 -17.13 -5.34 7.57
C ASP A 10 -16.00 -6.35 7.32
N THR A 11 -15.84 -6.80 6.07
CA THR A 11 -14.77 -7.74 5.69
C THR A 11 -13.37 -7.12 5.85
N LEU A 12 -13.21 -5.81 5.58
CA LEU A 12 -11.95 -5.09 5.80
C LEU A 12 -11.60 -5.00 7.28
N LEU A 13 -12.59 -4.76 8.15
CA LEU A 13 -12.40 -4.74 9.60
C LEU A 13 -12.09 -6.14 10.16
N GLU A 14 -12.73 -7.18 9.63
CA GLU A 14 -12.43 -8.58 9.97
C GLU A 14 -10.98 -8.93 9.62
N LEU A 15 -10.52 -8.53 8.42
CA LEU A 15 -9.14 -8.72 8.00
C LEU A 15 -8.13 -8.02 8.94
N GLU A 16 -8.38 -6.77 9.31
CA GLU A 16 -7.51 -6.04 10.24
C GLU A 16 -7.43 -6.74 11.60
N ARG A 17 -8.59 -7.10 12.18
CA ARG A 17 -8.65 -7.84 13.45
C ARG A 17 -7.93 -9.18 13.38
N ALA A 18 -8.07 -9.91 12.27
CA ALA A 18 -7.38 -11.17 12.07
C ALA A 18 -5.86 -10.99 12.03
N ILE A 19 -5.37 -9.95 11.36
CA ILE A 19 -3.94 -9.59 11.32
C ILE A 19 -3.44 -9.18 12.70
N GLU A 20 -4.19 -8.36 13.44
CA GLU A 20 -3.83 -7.93 14.80
C GLU A 20 -3.79 -9.10 15.79
N ALA A 21 -4.66 -10.09 15.61
CA ALA A 21 -4.73 -11.28 16.46
C ALA A 21 -3.66 -12.34 16.11
N MET A 22 -3.05 -12.29 14.92
CA MET A 22 -2.07 -13.29 14.45
C MET A 22 -0.90 -13.55 15.41
N PRO A 23 -0.28 -12.54 16.03
CA PRO A 23 0.81 -12.77 16.98
C PRO A 23 0.40 -13.60 18.20
N GLN A 24 -0.89 -13.61 18.54
CA GLN A 24 -1.46 -14.22 19.74
C GLN A 24 -2.21 -15.54 19.44
N THR A 25 -2.36 -15.93 18.17
CA THR A 25 -3.14 -17.13 17.78
C THR A 25 -2.26 -18.27 17.29
N THR A 26 -2.48 -19.46 17.87
CA THR A 26 -1.90 -20.74 17.41
C THR A 26 -3.01 -21.78 17.29
N PRO A 27 -3.26 -22.34 16.09
CA PRO A 27 -2.58 -22.10 14.82
C PRO A 27 -2.91 -20.72 14.21
N LYS A 28 -2.06 -20.26 13.28
CA LYS A 28 -2.25 -18.97 12.60
C LYS A 28 -3.57 -18.99 11.80
N PRO A 29 -4.39 -17.93 11.88
CA PRO A 29 -5.62 -17.84 11.10
C PRO A 29 -5.33 -17.76 9.60
N ASN A 30 -6.21 -18.37 8.79
CA ASN A 30 -6.12 -18.32 7.34
C ASN A 30 -6.81 -17.05 6.80
N LEU A 31 -6.04 -16.16 6.17
CA LEU A 31 -6.55 -14.90 5.60
C LEU A 31 -7.04 -15.04 4.14
N LEU A 32 -6.73 -16.16 3.47
CA LEU A 32 -7.14 -16.37 2.07
C LEU A 32 -8.66 -16.24 1.85
N PRO A 33 -9.53 -16.80 2.73
CA PRO A 33 -10.97 -16.63 2.58
C PRO A 33 -11.43 -15.16 2.61
N LEU A 34 -10.78 -14.33 3.42
CA LEU A 34 -11.11 -12.90 3.53
C LEU A 34 -10.76 -12.15 2.25
N PHE A 35 -9.60 -12.44 1.65
CA PHE A 35 -9.22 -11.86 0.36
C PHE A 35 -10.17 -12.29 -0.76
N THR A 36 -10.51 -13.58 -0.83
CA THR A 36 -11.48 -14.07 -1.81
C THR A 36 -12.84 -13.39 -1.67
N ARG A 37 -13.33 -13.22 -0.43
CA ARG A 37 -14.58 -12.52 -0.15
C ARG A 37 -14.52 -11.05 -0.58
N LEU A 38 -13.41 -10.37 -0.33
CA LEU A 38 -13.20 -8.98 -0.80
C LEU A 38 -13.22 -8.88 -2.32
N ASP A 39 -12.57 -9.81 -3.04
CA ASP A 39 -12.57 -9.84 -4.50
C ASP A 39 -13.97 -10.11 -5.08
N GLU A 40 -14.77 -10.97 -4.44
CA GLU A 40 -16.18 -11.21 -4.80
C GLU A 40 -17.05 -9.98 -4.57
N LEU A 41 -16.94 -9.35 -3.40
CA LEU A 41 -17.69 -8.15 -3.08
C LEU A 41 -17.33 -7.00 -4.00
N THR A 42 -16.04 -6.84 -4.33
CA THR A 42 -15.56 -5.82 -5.27
C THR A 42 -16.15 -6.01 -6.66
N ARG A 43 -16.25 -7.25 -7.16
CA ARG A 43 -16.90 -7.56 -8.45
C ARG A 43 -18.41 -7.31 -8.45
N ARG A 44 -19.05 -7.34 -7.27
CA ARG A 44 -20.49 -7.07 -7.09
C ARG A 44 -20.80 -5.59 -6.87
N LEU A 45 -19.79 -4.74 -6.69
CA LEU A 45 -20.02 -3.31 -6.56
C LEU A 45 -20.59 -2.74 -7.86
N PRO A 46 -21.64 -1.91 -7.79
CA PRO A 46 -22.17 -1.27 -8.99
C PRO A 46 -21.13 -0.32 -9.58
N LEU A 47 -21.12 -0.15 -10.91
CA LEU A 47 -20.22 0.79 -11.59
C LEU A 47 -20.47 2.26 -11.18
N THR A 48 -21.62 2.54 -10.58
CA THR A 48 -21.98 3.84 -10.01
C THR A 48 -21.34 4.08 -8.64
N SER A 49 -20.62 3.10 -8.07
CA SER A 49 -19.87 3.28 -6.83
C SER A 49 -18.74 4.28 -7.03
N ASP A 50 -18.27 4.89 -5.95
CA ASP A 50 -17.24 5.90 -6.04
C ASP A 50 -15.98 5.36 -6.75
N PRO A 51 -15.47 6.04 -7.79
CA PRO A 51 -14.31 5.58 -8.55
C PRO A 51 -13.04 5.47 -7.68
N THR A 52 -12.94 6.26 -6.61
CA THR A 52 -11.84 6.21 -5.63
C THR A 52 -11.87 4.92 -4.84
N LEU A 53 -13.06 4.53 -4.36
CA LEU A 53 -13.26 3.27 -3.65
C LEU A 53 -12.91 2.07 -4.55
N LEU A 54 -13.42 2.07 -5.78
CA LEU A 54 -13.10 1.02 -6.76
C LEU A 54 -11.60 0.95 -7.06
N HIS A 55 -10.94 2.11 -7.18
CA HIS A 55 -9.50 2.17 -7.36
C HIS A 55 -8.74 1.51 -6.19
N TYR A 56 -9.09 1.84 -4.93
CA TYR A 56 -8.42 1.26 -3.77
C TYR A 56 -8.63 -0.25 -3.67
N LEU A 57 -9.84 -0.74 -3.91
CA LEU A 57 -10.13 -2.17 -3.88
C LEU A 57 -9.38 -2.93 -4.98
N HIS A 58 -9.38 -2.42 -6.22
CA HIS A 58 -8.63 -3.05 -7.32
C HIS A 58 -7.11 -3.03 -7.13
N LYS A 59 -6.59 -1.99 -6.46
CA LYS A 59 -5.16 -1.90 -6.09
C LYS A 59 -4.81 -2.64 -4.80
N LYS A 60 -5.77 -3.36 -4.19
CA LYS A 60 -5.60 -4.06 -2.90
C LYS A 60 -5.11 -3.13 -1.79
N SER A 61 -5.46 -1.85 -1.87
CA SER A 61 -5.16 -0.83 -0.87
C SER A 61 -6.24 -0.82 0.22
N TYR A 62 -6.37 -1.94 0.93
CA TYR A 62 -7.47 -2.22 1.87
C TYR A 62 -7.60 -1.19 2.99
N GLN A 63 -6.48 -0.72 3.56
CA GLN A 63 -6.49 0.31 4.58
C GLN A 63 -7.08 1.63 4.07
N LYS A 64 -6.75 2.03 2.82
CA LYS A 64 -7.30 3.24 2.20
C LYS A 64 -8.78 3.08 1.89
N ALA A 65 -9.19 1.91 1.40
CA ALA A 65 -10.60 1.59 1.17
C ALA A 65 -11.41 1.68 2.47
N ARG A 66 -10.87 1.22 3.60
CA ARG A 66 -11.51 1.37 4.91
C ARG A 66 -11.66 2.83 5.30
N LEU A 67 -10.57 3.60 5.28
CA LEU A 67 -10.60 5.02 5.64
C LEU A 67 -11.57 5.81 4.75
N PHE A 68 -11.66 5.45 3.47
CA PHE A 68 -12.66 5.99 2.54
C PHE A 68 -14.08 5.71 3.01
N LEU A 69 -14.41 4.44 3.28
CA LEU A 69 -15.74 4.01 3.70
C LEU A 69 -16.15 4.56 5.08
N GLU A 70 -15.20 4.84 5.96
CA GLU A 70 -15.42 5.46 7.27
C GLU A 70 -15.55 7.00 7.20
N GLY A 71 -15.37 7.62 6.02
CA GLY A 71 -15.35 9.08 5.87
C GLY A 71 -14.11 9.73 6.50
N ARG A 72 -13.07 8.95 6.75
CA ARG A 72 -11.81 9.34 7.40
C ARG A 72 -10.66 9.50 6.40
N GLU A 73 -10.96 9.83 5.14
CA GLU A 73 -9.93 10.05 4.12
C GLU A 73 -8.93 11.15 4.50
N ALA A 74 -9.33 12.12 5.30
CA ALA A 74 -8.42 13.14 5.81
C ALA A 74 -7.28 12.54 6.69
N ASP A 75 -7.54 11.41 7.36
CA ASP A 75 -6.50 10.66 8.09
C ASP A 75 -5.54 9.92 7.12
N ASN A 76 -5.98 9.63 5.89
CA ASN A 76 -5.13 9.07 4.83
C ASN A 76 -4.20 10.14 4.21
N ALA A 77 -4.59 11.43 4.23
CA ALA A 77 -3.78 12.54 3.73
C ALA A 77 -2.62 12.92 4.66
N ARG A 78 -2.75 12.64 5.97
CA ARG A 78 -1.72 12.95 6.98
C ARG A 78 -0.78 11.76 7.18
N GLY A 79 0.04 11.47 6.18
CA GLY A 79 1.37 10.88 6.45
C GLY A 79 1.77 9.56 5.80
N ASN A 80 1.34 9.22 4.57
CA ASN A 80 1.98 8.07 3.89
C ASN A 80 2.12 8.17 2.36
N CYS A 81 2.44 9.36 1.83
CA CYS A 81 3.07 9.50 0.51
C CYS A 81 4.55 9.07 0.55
N HIS A 82 4.91 8.06 1.35
CA HIS A 82 6.28 7.59 1.44
C HIS A 82 6.49 6.65 0.26
N GLY A 83 7.30 7.11 -0.69
CA GLY A 83 7.86 6.25 -1.72
C GLY A 83 8.39 4.97 -1.07
N HIS A 84 8.24 3.85 -1.79
CA HIS A 84 8.75 2.54 -1.43
C HIS A 84 10.10 2.66 -0.69
N VAL A 85 10.09 2.42 0.62
CA VAL A 85 11.31 2.28 1.42
C VAL A 85 11.57 0.81 1.67
N ASP A 86 12.84 0.40 1.70
CA ASP A 86 13.24 -0.97 2.07
C ASP A 86 12.98 -1.27 3.56
N GLU A 87 13.23 -2.51 4.01
CA GLU A 87 13.11 -2.93 5.42
C GLU A 87 14.00 -2.11 6.39
N GLN A 88 14.90 -1.26 5.89
CA GLN A 88 15.74 -0.36 6.68
C GLN A 88 15.32 1.12 6.56
N GLY A 89 14.17 1.41 5.94
CA GLY A 89 13.64 2.77 5.82
C GLY A 89 14.35 3.64 4.77
N ARG A 90 15.12 3.05 3.83
CA ARG A 90 15.79 3.80 2.75
C ARG A 90 14.89 3.91 1.52
N PRO A 91 14.77 5.08 0.87
CA PRO A 91 14.01 5.21 -0.37
C PRO A 91 14.64 4.36 -1.47
N TRP A 92 13.80 3.62 -2.19
CA TRP A 92 14.21 2.83 -3.35
C TRP A 92 14.89 3.71 -4.40
N ARG A 93 16.22 3.59 -4.56
CA ARG A 93 16.94 4.18 -5.70
C ARG A 93 16.78 3.29 -6.92
N ALA A 94 15.89 3.67 -7.83
CA ALA A 94 15.81 3.11 -9.17
C ALA A 94 16.91 3.67 -10.10
N GLU A 95 18.17 3.67 -9.67
CA GLU A 95 19.30 4.11 -10.51
C GLU A 95 20.11 2.90 -10.98
N ARG A 96 19.62 2.33 -12.08
CA ARG A 96 20.36 2.07 -13.31
C ARG A 96 21.82 1.60 -13.12
N SER A 97 22.01 0.29 -13.19
CA SER A 97 23.21 -0.29 -13.80
C SER A 97 23.39 0.30 -15.20
N ALA A 98 24.24 1.31 -15.34
CA ALA A 98 24.76 1.74 -16.63
C ALA A 98 26.08 2.48 -16.43
N ALA A 99 27.15 1.80 -16.84
CA ALA A 99 28.43 2.34 -17.27
C ALA A 99 29.23 3.18 -16.25
N SER A 100 30.28 2.56 -15.70
CA SER A 100 31.53 3.28 -15.46
C SER A 100 32.19 3.57 -16.82
N PRO A 101 32.45 4.83 -17.17
CA PRO A 101 33.67 5.17 -17.87
C PRO A 101 34.55 5.89 -16.85
N THR A 102 35.52 5.18 -16.29
CA THR A 102 36.66 5.84 -15.67
C THR A 102 37.50 6.43 -16.80
N THR A 103 37.10 7.61 -17.28
CA THR A 103 37.96 8.46 -18.11
C THR A 103 39.11 8.91 -17.23
N LYS A 104 40.30 8.47 -17.62
CA LYS A 104 41.58 8.77 -16.99
C LYS A 104 42.22 9.92 -17.77
N ASP A 105 41.83 11.14 -17.44
CA ASP A 105 42.47 12.41 -17.84
C ASP A 105 42.41 13.29 -16.59
N GLY A 106 43.44 13.94 -16.06
CA GLY A 106 44.64 14.45 -16.67
C GLY A 106 44.81 15.88 -16.17
N GLY A 107 45.78 16.11 -15.26
CA GLY A 107 46.43 17.41 -15.05
C GLY A 107 45.78 18.42 -14.08
N GLY A 108 46.65 19.09 -13.30
CA GLY A 108 46.40 20.44 -12.81
C GLY A 108 46.56 20.64 -11.30
N THR A 109 47.75 21.12 -10.90
CA THR A 109 48.07 21.72 -9.59
C THR A 109 47.07 22.81 -9.19
N PRO A 110 46.86 23.09 -7.88
CA PRO A 110 47.66 24.16 -7.24
C PRO A 110 47.85 23.98 -5.72
N THR A 111 48.98 24.43 -5.15
CA THR A 111 49.15 24.93 -3.76
C THR A 111 50.63 25.35 -3.66
N ALA A 112 50.99 26.63 -3.78
CA ALA A 112 50.83 27.74 -2.83
C ALA A 112 51.70 27.58 -1.56
N CYS A 113 52.90 28.17 -1.58
CA CYS A 113 53.41 29.23 -0.68
C CYS A 113 54.92 29.39 -0.89
#